data_AF-A0A6B3CUT9-F1
#
_entry.id   AF-A0A6B3CUT9-F1
#
_cell.length_a   1.000
_cell.length_b   1.000
_cell.length_c   1.000
_cell.angle_alpha   90.00
_cell.angle_beta   90.00
_cell.angle_gamma   90.00
#
_symmetry.space_group_name_H-M   'P 1'
#
loop_
_entity.id
_entity.type
_entity.pdbx_description
1 polymer ?
#
loop_
_entity_poly.entity_id
_entity_poly.type
_entity_poly.pdbx_seq_one_letter_code
_entity_poly.pdbx_strand_id
1 'polypeptide(L)'
;FRGRRALLAVTVAAIMVPPQLLVVPLFDQMTLFNLVDTYAAVILPQVVAPMMVFILKRFFDAVPKELEEAARIDGASEFRVFRSVVLPLSRPIVAAVAIFVFIGAWNNFMWPFVVTNDPDLMTLPVGLATV
;
A
#
# COMPACT_ATOMS: atom_id res chain seq x y z
N PHE A 1 -15.22 11.69 -10.05
CA PHE A 1 -14.75 11.73 -11.46
C PHE A 1 -15.28 10.54 -12.27
N ARG A 2 -15.30 10.64 -13.61
CA ARG A 2 -15.69 9.56 -14.53
C ARG A 2 -14.66 8.41 -14.46
N GLY A 3 -15.09 7.16 -14.36
CA GLY A 3 -14.18 6.00 -14.21
C GLY A 3 -13.94 5.52 -12.76
N ARG A 4 -14.40 6.24 -11.74
CA ARG A 4 -14.23 5.86 -10.32
C ARG A 4 -14.73 4.45 -9.97
N ARG A 5 -15.80 3.99 -10.64
CA ARG A 5 -16.36 2.64 -10.44
C ARG A 5 -15.47 1.56 -11.04
N ALA A 6 -14.89 1.83 -12.22
CA ALA A 6 -13.96 0.91 -12.87
C ALA A 6 -12.66 0.77 -12.06
N LEU A 7 -12.07 1.88 -11.61
CA LEU A 7 -10.89 1.83 -10.74
C LEU A 7 -11.16 1.04 -9.45
N LEU A 8 -12.28 1.30 -8.78
CA LEU A 8 -12.64 0.54 -7.58
C LEU A 8 -12.84 -0.95 -7.89
N ALA A 9 -13.45 -1.28 -9.03
CA ALA A 9 -13.61 -2.67 -9.46
C ALA A 9 -12.26 -3.35 -9.72
N VAL A 10 -11.32 -2.65 -10.35
CA VAL A 10 -9.94 -3.15 -10.55
C VAL A 10 -9.22 -3.34 -9.21
N THR A 11 -9.34 -2.41 -8.27
CA THR A 11 -8.76 -2.57 -6.92
C THR A 11 -9.33 -3.80 -6.22
N VAL A 12 -10.64 -4.02 -6.30
CA VAL A 12 -11.28 -5.21 -5.70
C VAL A 12 -10.85 -6.48 -6.43
N ALA A 13 -10.75 -6.46 -7.75
CA ALA A 13 -10.25 -7.59 -8.53
C ALA A 13 -8.80 -7.96 -8.17
N ALA A 14 -7.95 -6.97 -7.94
CA ALA A 14 -6.55 -7.18 -7.54
C ALA A 14 -6.41 -7.87 -6.17
N ILE A 15 -7.41 -7.78 -5.28
CA ILE A 15 -7.41 -8.51 -4.00
C ILE A 15 -7.48 -10.02 -4.22
N MET A 16 -8.12 -10.46 -5.31
CA MET A 16 -8.27 -11.89 -5.63
C MET A 16 -7.00 -12.51 -6.21
N VAL A 17 -6.01 -11.70 -6.59
CA VAL A 17 -4.75 -12.19 -7.16
C VAL A 17 -3.83 -12.62 -6.02
N PRO A 18 -3.48 -13.91 -5.91
CA PRO A 18 -2.57 -14.37 -4.88
C PRO A 18 -1.15 -13.86 -5.18
N PRO A 19 -0.47 -13.21 -4.21
CA PRO A 19 0.82 -12.56 -4.43
C PRO A 19 1.92 -13.55 -4.84
N GLN A 20 1.79 -14.82 -4.48
CA GLN A 20 2.73 -15.89 -4.85
C GLN A 20 2.83 -16.08 -6.36
N LEU A 21 1.73 -15.87 -7.12
CA LEU A 21 1.75 -15.95 -8.59
C LEU A 21 2.55 -14.81 -9.22
N LEU A 22 2.74 -13.71 -8.50
CA LEU A 22 3.44 -12.53 -9.00
C LEU A 22 4.95 -12.59 -8.76
N VAL A 23 5.48 -13.57 -8.03
CA VAL A 23 6.91 -13.63 -7.67
C VAL A 23 7.80 -13.66 -8.92
N VAL A 24 7.54 -14.56 -9.86
CA VAL A 24 8.32 -14.67 -11.11
C VAL A 24 8.26 -13.40 -11.94
N PRO A 25 7.08 -12.85 -12.32
CA PRO A 25 7.03 -11.65 -13.13
C PRO A 25 7.58 -10.41 -12.40
N LEU A 26 7.42 -10.30 -11.08
CA LEU A 26 8.03 -9.20 -10.32
C LEU A 26 9.55 -9.30 -10.26
N PHE A 27 10.09 -10.51 -10.12
CA PHE A 27 11.54 -10.73 -10.15
C PHE A 27 12.13 -10.39 -11.52
N ASP A 28 11.48 -10.82 -12.60
CA ASP A 28 11.87 -10.45 -13.96
C ASP A 28 11.82 -8.92 -14.14
N GLN A 29 10.77 -8.27 -13.63
CA GLN A 29 10.66 -6.80 -13.65
C GLN A 29 11.79 -6.11 -12.85
N MET A 30 12.15 -6.61 -11.67
CA MET A 30 13.29 -6.05 -10.90
C MET A 30 14.61 -6.27 -11.63
N THR A 31 14.77 -7.38 -12.33
CA THR A 31 15.95 -7.69 -13.15
C THR A 31 16.05 -6.75 -14.33
N LEU A 32 14.94 -6.55 -15.07
CA LEU A 32 14.86 -5.60 -16.18
C LEU A 32 15.19 -4.16 -15.75
N PHE A 33 14.85 -3.79 -14.52
CA PHE A 33 15.17 -2.48 -13.96
C PHE A 33 16.54 -2.40 -13.28
N ASN A 34 17.31 -3.50 -13.24
CA ASN A 34 18.58 -3.61 -12.52
C ASN A 34 18.46 -3.23 -11.03
N LEU A 35 17.35 -3.63 -10.40
CA LEU A 35 17.07 -3.35 -8.99
C LEU A 35 17.29 -4.58 -8.08
N VAL A 36 17.56 -5.76 -8.63
CA VAL A 36 17.88 -6.96 -7.83
C VAL A 36 19.05 -6.64 -6.90
N ASP A 37 18.99 -7.17 -5.68
CA ASP A 37 19.99 -6.92 -4.64
C ASP A 37 20.09 -5.43 -4.22
N THR A 38 18.93 -4.79 -4.06
CA THR A 38 18.81 -3.42 -3.53
C THR A 38 17.61 -3.29 -2.58
N TYR A 39 17.62 -2.28 -1.70
CA TYR A 39 16.44 -1.96 -0.89
C TYR A 39 15.20 -1.60 -1.75
N ALA A 40 15.40 -1.06 -2.95
CA ALA A 40 14.29 -0.74 -3.85
C ALA A 40 13.57 -2.02 -4.31
N ALA A 41 14.30 -3.08 -4.64
CA ALA A 41 13.73 -4.39 -4.95
C ALA A 41 12.90 -4.94 -3.79
N VAL A 42 13.35 -4.76 -2.55
CA VAL A 42 12.61 -5.18 -1.36
C VAL A 42 11.33 -4.35 -1.17
N ILE A 43 11.39 -3.03 -1.35
CA ILE A 43 10.29 -2.12 -1.01
C ILE A 43 9.20 -2.07 -2.09
N LEU A 44 9.57 -1.89 -3.36
CA LEU A 44 8.63 -1.46 -4.41
C LEU A 44 7.42 -2.38 -4.59
N PRO A 45 7.55 -3.72 -4.64
CA PRO A 45 6.40 -4.59 -4.83
C PRO A 45 5.42 -4.58 -3.65
N GLN A 46 5.91 -4.20 -2.46
CA GLN A 46 5.11 -4.17 -1.23
C GLN A 46 4.31 -2.87 -1.07
N VAL A 47 4.56 -1.85 -1.90
CA VAL A 47 3.82 -0.56 -1.87
C VAL A 47 2.37 -0.74 -2.32
N VAL A 48 2.08 -1.76 -3.12
CA VAL A 48 0.74 -2.00 -3.66
C VAL A 48 -0.06 -2.91 -2.71
N ALA A 49 -0.99 -2.33 -1.95
CA ALA A 49 -1.86 -3.04 -1.02
C ALA A 49 -3.35 -2.83 -1.34
N PRO A 50 -3.94 -3.55 -2.32
CA PRO A 50 -5.30 -3.31 -2.80
C PRO A 50 -6.37 -3.42 -1.70
N MET A 51 -6.21 -4.37 -0.78
CA MET A 51 -7.11 -4.51 0.37
C MET A 51 -7.12 -3.26 1.25
N MET A 52 -5.95 -2.70 1.55
CA MET A 52 -5.83 -1.52 2.41
C MET A 52 -6.38 -0.26 1.73
N VAL A 53 -6.20 -0.13 0.41
CA VAL A 53 -6.85 0.93 -0.39
C VAL A 53 -8.37 0.81 -0.31
N PHE A 54 -8.92 -0.40 -0.46
CA PHE A 54 -10.36 -0.62 -0.34
C PHE A 54 -10.89 -0.25 1.05
N ILE A 55 -10.21 -0.67 2.12
CA ILE A 55 -10.59 -0.36 3.51
C ILE A 55 -10.57 1.16 3.75
N LEU A 56 -9.48 1.85 3.40
CA LEU A 56 -9.37 3.31 3.56
C LEU A 56 -10.47 4.04 2.79
N LYS A 57 -10.73 3.62 1.55
CA LYS A 57 -11.81 4.19 0.73
C LYS A 57 -13.16 4.03 1.41
N ARG A 58 -13.46 2.85 1.96
CA ARG A 58 -14.74 2.61 2.67
C ARG A 58 -14.88 3.49 3.90
N PHE A 59 -13.78 3.74 4.61
CA PHE A 59 -13.78 4.64 5.75
C PHE A 59 -13.98 6.11 5.33
N PHE A 60 -13.26 6.57 4.30
CA PHE A 60 -13.42 7.93 3.77
C PHE A 60 -14.85 8.18 3.27
N ASP A 61 -15.47 7.21 2.59
CA ASP A 61 -16.87 7.29 2.16
C ASP A 61 -17.87 7.42 3.32
N ALA A 62 -17.48 7.01 4.54
CA ALA A 62 -18.32 7.09 5.73
C ALA A 62 -18.15 8.40 6.51
N VAL A 63 -17.21 9.27 6.12
CA VAL A 63 -17.07 10.60 6.70
C VAL A 63 -18.33 11.42 6.38
N PRO A 64 -18.94 12.12 7.37
CA PRO A 64 -20.14 12.92 7.14
C PRO A 64 -19.89 13.99 6.08
N LYS A 65 -20.75 14.01 5.05
CA LYS A 65 -20.59 14.91 3.90
C LYS A 65 -20.81 16.38 4.29
N GLU A 66 -21.60 16.65 5.34
CA GLU A 66 -21.88 18.01 5.78
C GLU A 66 -20.58 18.73 6.21
N LEU A 67 -19.60 18.00 6.74
CA LEU A 67 -18.30 18.55 7.12
C LEU A 67 -17.46 18.95 5.90
N GLU A 68 -17.52 18.16 4.83
CA GLU A 68 -16.85 18.51 3.57
C GLU A 68 -17.53 19.71 2.89
N GLU A 69 -18.86 19.75 2.92
CA GLU A 69 -19.66 20.84 2.34
C GLU A 69 -19.42 22.16 3.09
N ALA A 70 -19.40 22.13 4.43
CA ALA A 70 -19.05 23.30 5.25
C ALA A 70 -17.67 23.86 4.88
N ALA A 71 -16.65 22.98 4.76
CA ALA A 71 -15.31 23.41 4.37
C ALA A 71 -15.27 24.01 2.95
N ARG A 72 -16.07 23.50 2.01
CA ARG A 72 -16.20 24.08 0.66
C ARG A 72 -16.85 25.45 0.68
N ILE A 73 -17.87 25.65 1.52
CA ILE A 73 -18.53 26.95 1.74
C ILE A 73 -17.52 27.96 2.31
N ASP A 74 -16.62 27.51 3.19
CA ASP A 74 -15.49 28.31 3.73
C ASP A 74 -14.36 28.55 2.70
N GLY A 75 -14.55 28.15 1.43
CA GLY A 75 -13.59 28.38 0.35
C GLY A 75 -12.42 27.39 0.33
N ALA A 76 -12.52 26.25 1.00
CA ALA A 76 -11.48 25.21 0.93
C ALA A 76 -11.47 24.51 -0.44
N SER A 77 -10.28 24.36 -1.04
CA SER A 77 -10.07 23.49 -2.20
C SER A 77 -10.17 22.02 -1.83
N GLU A 78 -10.40 21.12 -2.80
CA GLU A 78 -10.49 19.67 -2.57
C GLU A 78 -9.32 19.10 -1.76
N PHE A 79 -8.10 19.53 -2.07
CA PHE A 79 -6.92 19.09 -1.33
C PHE A 79 -6.93 19.59 0.12
N ARG A 80 -7.40 20.82 0.35
CA ARG A 80 -7.57 21.36 1.70
C ARG A 80 -8.64 20.58 2.45
N VAL A 81 -9.81 20.33 1.86
CA VAL A 81 -10.87 19.48 2.45
C VAL A 81 -10.32 18.12 2.87
N PHE A 82 -9.59 17.44 1.99
CA PHE A 82 -8.96 16.17 2.32
C PHE A 82 -8.00 16.28 3.51
N ARG A 83 -7.06 17.23 3.47
CA ARG A 83 -6.00 17.35 4.47
C ARG A 83 -6.50 17.88 5.83
N SER A 84 -7.48 18.79 5.86
CA SER A 84 -7.93 19.45 7.09
C SER A 84 -9.19 18.84 7.69
N VAL A 85 -9.97 18.07 6.94
CA VAL A 85 -11.23 17.46 7.42
C VAL A 85 -11.16 15.94 7.36
N VAL A 86 -11.06 15.37 6.14
CA VAL A 86 -11.17 13.92 5.94
C VAL A 86 -10.03 13.15 6.62
N LEU A 87 -8.78 13.58 6.39
CA LEU A 87 -7.59 12.89 6.91
C LEU A 87 -7.50 12.95 8.45
N PRO A 88 -7.73 14.09 9.14
CA PRO A 88 -7.75 14.14 10.60
C PRO A 88 -8.82 13.26 11.24
N LEU A 89 -10.03 13.24 10.68
CA LEU A 89 -11.12 12.36 11.13
C LEU A 89 -10.80 10.88 10.88
N SER A 90 -9.97 10.60 9.89
CA SER A 90 -9.55 9.25 9.52
C SER A 90 -8.24 8.79 10.18
N ARG A 91 -7.65 9.57 11.08
CA ARG A 91 -6.40 9.19 11.78
C ARG A 91 -6.48 7.79 12.44
N PRO A 92 -7.58 7.38 13.09
CA PRO A 92 -7.65 6.04 13.69
C PRO A 92 -7.51 4.91 12.66
N ILE A 93 -8.20 5.01 11.51
CA ILE A 93 -8.10 3.98 10.47
C ILE A 93 -6.74 4.01 9.77
N VAL A 94 -6.16 5.20 9.57
CA VAL A 94 -4.83 5.35 8.97
C VAL A 94 -3.79 4.70 9.87
N ALA A 95 -3.88 4.88 11.19
CA ALA A 95 -2.99 4.22 12.14
C ALA A 95 -3.16 2.70 12.10
N ALA A 96 -4.39 2.18 12.09
CA ALA A 96 -4.66 0.75 12.00
C ALA A 96 -4.08 0.15 10.71
N VAL A 97 -4.34 0.78 9.56
CA VAL A 97 -3.82 0.34 8.26
C VAL A 97 -2.29 0.40 8.24
N ALA A 98 -1.67 1.44 8.78
CA ALA A 98 -0.22 1.55 8.87
C ALA A 98 0.39 0.39 9.68
N ILE A 99 -0.23 0.02 10.81
CA ILE A 99 0.21 -1.13 11.62
C ILE A 99 0.11 -2.43 10.83
N PHE A 100 -1.02 -2.69 10.16
CA PHE A 100 -1.19 -3.93 9.38
C PHE A 100 -0.22 -4.01 8.19
N VAL A 101 -0.01 -2.90 7.47
CA VAL A 101 0.96 -2.84 6.37
C VAL A 101 2.38 -3.06 6.89
N PHE A 102 2.73 -2.44 8.02
CA PHE A 102 4.04 -2.60 8.64
C PHE A 102 4.31 -4.05 9.06
N ILE A 103 3.37 -4.66 9.80
CA ILE A 103 3.49 -6.06 10.24
C ILE A 103 3.58 -7.00 9.03
N GLY A 104 2.77 -6.74 7.99
CA GLY A 104 2.82 -7.51 6.75
C GLY A 104 4.19 -7.45 6.06
N ALA A 105 4.75 -6.24 5.92
CA ALA A 105 6.07 -6.04 5.33
C ALA A 105 7.20 -6.61 6.19
N TRP A 106 7.10 -6.46 7.52
CA TRP A 106 8.08 -6.98 8.48
C TRP A 106 8.14 -8.51 8.48
N ASN A 107 6.98 -9.16 8.44
CA ASN A 107 6.87 -10.63 8.44
C ASN A 107 7.11 -11.26 7.06
N ASN A 108 7.28 -10.45 6.01
CA ASN A 108 7.47 -10.98 4.66
C ASN A 108 8.86 -11.60 4.52
N PHE A 109 8.90 -12.92 4.54
CA PHE A 109 10.11 -13.69 4.30
C PHE A 109 10.35 -13.96 2.81
N MET A 110 9.30 -14.38 2.10
CA MET A 110 9.40 -14.99 0.77
C MET A 110 9.98 -14.03 -0.27
N TRP A 111 9.49 -12.78 -0.32
CA TRP A 111 9.96 -11.84 -1.34
C TRP A 111 11.40 -11.37 -1.13
N PRO A 112 11.80 -10.88 0.07
CA PRO A 112 13.19 -10.53 0.33
C PRO A 112 14.15 -11.68 0.05
N PHE A 113 13.81 -12.91 0.46
CA PHE A 113 14.62 -14.10 0.21
C PHE A 113 14.91 -14.33 -1.29
N VAL A 114 13.96 -14.04 -2.17
CA VAL A 114 14.11 -14.23 -3.62
C VAL A 114 14.93 -13.13 -4.28
N VAL A 115 14.91 -11.91 -3.74
CA VAL A 115 15.40 -10.72 -4.45
C VAL A 115 16.72 -10.15 -3.92
N THR A 116 17.21 -10.62 -2.76
CA THR A 116 18.48 -10.20 -2.16
C THR A 116 19.44 -11.37 -2.00
N ASN A 117 20.72 -11.17 -2.31
CA ASN A 117 21.79 -12.14 -2.08
C ASN A 117 22.86 -11.59 -1.12
N ASP A 118 23.05 -10.27 -1.06
CA ASP A 118 23.96 -9.62 -0.11
C ASP A 118 23.42 -9.77 1.33
N PRO A 119 24.18 -10.41 2.26
CA PRO A 119 23.80 -10.52 3.66
C PRO A 119 23.49 -9.18 4.34
N ASP A 120 24.13 -8.08 3.94
CA ASP A 120 23.90 -6.75 4.51
C ASP A 120 22.54 -6.15 4.08
N LEU A 121 21.93 -6.69 3.02
CA LEU A 121 20.62 -6.27 2.50
C LEU A 121 19.48 -7.19 2.96
N MET A 122 19.80 -8.34 3.56
CA MET A 122 18.79 -9.28 4.03
C MET A 122 17.95 -8.68 5.16
N THR A 123 16.62 -8.89 5.08
CA THR A 123 15.75 -8.56 6.21
C THR A 123 15.98 -9.53 7.36
N LEU A 124 15.61 -9.13 8.58
CA LEU A 124 15.77 -9.98 9.77
C LEU A 124 15.21 -11.41 9.59
N PRO A 125 14.00 -11.62 9.06
CA PRO A 125 13.50 -12.98 8.83
C PRO A 125 14.37 -13.82 7.88
N VAL A 126 14.99 -13.19 6.87
CA VAL A 126 15.86 -13.88 5.90
C VAL A 126 17.23 -14.17 6.49
N GLY A 127 17.85 -13.18 7.14
CA GLY A 127 19.15 -13.34 7.78
C GLY A 127 19.13 -14.43 8.85
N LEU A 128 18.09 -14.48 9.68
CA LEU A 128 17.95 -15.51 10.72
C LEU A 128 17.81 -16.95 10.18
N ALA A 129 17.37 -17.12 8.92
CA ALA A 129 17.19 -18.43 8.31
C ALA A 129 18.41 -18.90 7.50
N THR A 130 19.36 -18.00 7.22
CA THR A 130 20.53 -18.24 6.38
C THR A 130 21.85 -18.33 7.16
N VAL A 131 21.82 -17.95 8.44
CA VAL A 131 22.93 -18.05 9.42
C VAL A 131 22.87 -19.36 10.19
#